data_AF-A0A5Q3H6X6-F1
#
_entry.id   AF-A0A5Q3H6X6-F1
#
_cell.length_a   1.000
_cell.length_b   1.000
_cell.length_c   1.000
_cell.angle_alpha   90.00
_cell.angle_beta   90.00
_cell.angle_gamma   90.00
#
_symmetry.space_group_name_H-M   'P 1'
#
loop_
_entity.id
_entity.type
_entity.pdbx_description
1 polymer ?
#
loop_
_entity_poly.entity_id
_entity_poly.type
_entity_poly.pdbx_seq_one_letter_code
_entity_poly.pdbx_strand_id
1 'polypeptide(L)'
;MTQASTASPAVSPTVSLSIAEAAEASGLSAYTLRYYEQIGLIAPIDRRSGARRYSDADMRWLDFLVRLRATGMSMRDMQRYAQLLRKGNAGDSLAERQTMLEDHAARLEADIRTQRETLQYIRKKIALYEAQRAVPKRA
;
A
#
# COMPACT_ATOMS: atom_id res chain seq x y z
N MET A 1 58.16 -4.54 3.40
CA MET A 1 57.58 -4.19 2.08
C MET A 1 56.95 -5.48 1.55
N THR A 2 55.65 -5.67 1.41
CA THR A 2 54.55 -4.74 1.13
C THR A 2 53.24 -5.38 1.64
N GLN A 3 52.49 -4.63 2.44
CA GLN A 3 51.09 -4.94 2.75
C GLN A 3 50.23 -4.48 1.57
N ALA A 4 49.31 -5.34 1.11
CA ALA A 4 48.18 -4.93 0.30
C ALA A 4 46.91 -5.39 1.02
N SER A 5 46.48 -4.56 1.97
CA SER A 5 45.18 -4.63 2.61
C SER A 5 44.13 -4.22 1.59
N THR A 6 43.44 -5.18 0.98
CA THR A 6 42.22 -4.89 0.21
C THR A 6 41.09 -4.64 1.20
N ALA A 7 40.88 -3.37 1.52
CA ALA A 7 39.67 -2.90 2.16
C ALA A 7 38.47 -3.24 1.26
N SER A 8 37.61 -4.11 1.77
CA SER A 8 36.30 -4.44 1.20
C SER A 8 35.49 -3.16 0.96
N PRO A 9 34.70 -3.05 -0.12
CA PRO A 9 33.91 -1.86 -0.38
C PRO A 9 32.84 -1.73 0.71
N ALA A 10 32.79 -0.55 1.32
CA ALA A 10 31.79 -0.19 2.31
C ALA A 10 30.39 -0.45 1.76
N VAL A 11 29.66 -1.35 2.39
CA VAL A 11 28.21 -1.47 2.21
C VAL A 11 27.63 -0.20 2.81
N SER A 12 27.22 0.75 1.95
CA SER A 12 26.45 1.94 2.34
C SER A 12 25.36 1.53 3.34
N PRO A 13 25.10 2.31 4.39
CA PRO A 13 24.08 1.91 5.37
C PRO A 13 22.75 1.79 4.64
N THR A 14 22.29 0.55 4.39
CA THR A 14 20.92 0.29 4.02
C THR A 14 20.08 0.84 5.15
N VAL A 15 19.45 2.00 4.92
CA VAL A 15 18.58 2.62 5.91
C VAL A 15 17.51 1.58 6.22
N SER A 16 17.49 1.12 7.46
CA SER A 16 16.60 0.07 7.89
C SER A 16 15.81 0.58 9.07
N LEU A 17 14.51 0.78 8.83
CA LEU A 17 13.61 1.43 9.78
C LEU A 17 13.26 0.46 10.91
N SER A 18 13.20 0.96 12.13
CA SER A 18 12.53 0.26 13.22
C SER A 18 11.04 0.09 12.92
N ILE A 19 10.36 -0.76 13.69
CA ILE A 19 8.91 -0.91 13.57
C ILE A 19 8.14 0.38 13.87
N ALA A 20 8.68 1.26 14.72
CA ALA A 20 8.04 2.54 15.03
C ALA A 20 8.14 3.51 13.84
N GLU A 21 9.33 3.65 13.27
CA GLU A 21 9.55 4.48 12.08
C GLU A 21 8.78 3.94 10.86
N ALA A 22 8.73 2.62 10.67
CA ALA A 22 7.96 2.00 9.61
C ALA A 22 6.45 2.21 9.80
N ALA A 23 5.94 2.16 11.04
CA ALA A 23 4.55 2.43 11.36
C ALA A 23 4.18 3.89 11.03
N GLU A 24 5.02 4.84 11.44
CA GLU A 24 4.86 6.25 11.11
C GLU A 24 4.87 6.49 9.60
N ALA A 25 5.88 5.97 8.90
CA ALA A 25 6.04 6.18 7.46
C ALA A 25 4.92 5.53 6.61
N SER A 26 4.37 4.40 7.04
CA SER A 26 3.30 3.69 6.31
C SER A 26 1.89 4.09 6.74
N GLY A 27 1.74 4.86 7.83
CA GLY A 27 0.44 5.14 8.45
C GLY A 27 -0.23 3.91 9.08
N LEU A 28 0.48 2.78 9.18
CA LEU A 28 -0.01 1.56 9.81
C LEU A 28 0.39 1.52 11.28
N SER A 29 -0.41 0.87 12.12
CA SER A 29 0.02 0.61 13.50
C SER A 29 1.13 -0.44 13.53
N ALA A 30 2.02 -0.37 14.54
CA ALA A 30 2.99 -1.43 14.79
C ALA A 30 2.32 -2.80 15.04
N TYR A 31 1.08 -2.81 15.52
CA TYR A 31 0.28 -4.04 15.62
C TYR A 31 -0.06 -4.59 14.22
N THR A 32 -0.51 -3.73 13.30
CA THR A 32 -0.83 -4.11 11.92
C THR A 32 0.39 -4.64 11.18
N LEU A 33 1.57 -4.02 11.36
CA LEU A 33 2.81 -4.52 10.75
C LEU A 33 3.17 -5.92 11.23
N ARG A 34 3.05 -6.20 12.54
CA ARG A 34 3.25 -7.55 13.11
C ARG A 34 2.21 -8.53 12.59
N TYR A 35 0.95 -8.09 12.50
CA TYR A 35 -0.14 -8.90 11.99
C TYR A 35 0.08 -9.28 10.52
N TYR A 36 0.52 -8.34 9.67
CA TYR A 36 0.83 -8.61 8.27
C TYR A 36 1.97 -9.62 8.11
N GLU A 37 2.98 -9.56 8.97
CA GLU A 37 4.04 -10.57 9.01
C GLU A 37 3.47 -11.94 9.43
N GLN A 38 2.67 -11.96 10.50
CA GLN A 38 2.10 -13.19 11.07
C GLN A 38 1.22 -13.95 10.07
N ILE A 39 0.39 -13.24 9.29
CA ILE A 39 -0.50 -13.87 8.30
C ILE A 39 0.20 -14.17 6.96
N GLY A 40 1.51 -13.95 6.89
CA GLY A 40 2.31 -14.17 5.68
C GLY A 40 1.90 -13.24 4.54
N LEU A 41 1.56 -11.99 4.82
CA LEU A 41 1.32 -10.97 3.80
C LEU A 41 2.62 -10.23 3.45
N ILE A 42 3.46 -9.98 4.44
CA ILE A 42 4.87 -9.61 4.24
C ILE A 42 5.76 -10.81 4.57
N ALA A 43 6.98 -10.84 4.03
CA ALA A 43 7.96 -11.85 4.41
C ALA A 43 8.43 -11.61 5.86
N PRO A 44 9.00 -12.62 6.54
CA PRO A 44 9.64 -12.41 7.84
C PRO A 44 10.64 -11.25 7.77
N ILE A 45 10.49 -10.28 8.66
CA ILE A 45 11.31 -9.06 8.66
C ILE A 45 12.62 -9.34 9.40
N ASP A 46 13.73 -8.89 8.83
CA ASP A 46 15.06 -9.05 9.43
C ASP A 46 15.12 -8.43 10.83
N ARG A 47 15.95 -9.02 11.69
CA ARG A 47 16.12 -8.57 13.08
C ARG A 47 17.57 -8.21 13.35
N ARG A 48 17.80 -6.97 13.78
CA ARG A 48 19.11 -6.52 14.29
C ARG A 48 19.00 -6.24 15.78
N SER A 49 19.84 -6.91 16.57
CA SER A 49 19.81 -6.85 18.04
C SER A 49 18.43 -7.16 18.64
N GLY A 50 17.72 -8.14 18.07
CA GLY A 50 16.39 -8.55 18.52
C GLY A 50 15.22 -7.67 18.05
N ALA A 51 15.48 -6.52 17.42
CA ALA A 51 14.46 -5.61 16.91
C ALA A 51 14.28 -5.74 15.38
N ARG A 52 13.04 -5.66 14.90
CA ARG A 52 12.69 -5.68 13.46
C ARG A 52 13.30 -4.48 12.73
N ARG A 53 13.81 -4.75 11.53
CA ARG A 53 14.42 -3.77 10.63
C ARG A 53 13.82 -3.89 9.23
N TYR A 54 13.04 -2.88 8.85
CA TYR A 54 12.35 -2.79 7.57
C TYR A 54 13.28 -2.13 6.56
N SER A 55 13.57 -2.84 5.48
CA SER A 55 14.33 -2.30 4.35
C SER A 55 13.45 -1.42 3.45
N ASP A 56 14.08 -0.68 2.53
CA ASP A 56 13.34 0.08 1.51
C ASP A 56 12.43 -0.81 0.65
N ALA A 57 12.83 -2.06 0.41
CA ALA A 57 12.00 -3.01 -0.33
C ALA A 57 10.74 -3.39 0.45
N ASP A 58 10.86 -3.60 1.76
CA ASP A 58 9.72 -3.86 2.64
C ASP A 58 8.78 -2.65 2.66
N MET A 59 9.32 -1.44 2.72
CA MET A 59 8.53 -0.21 2.72
C MET A 59 7.76 0.00 1.41
N ARG A 60 8.39 -0.28 0.26
CA ARG A 60 7.68 -0.26 -1.04
C ARG A 60 6.56 -1.29 -1.11
N TRP A 61 6.80 -2.48 -0.58
CA TRP A 61 5.77 -3.53 -0.51
C TRP A 61 4.62 -3.13 0.43
N LEU A 62 4.91 -2.52 1.58
CA LEU A 62 3.90 -1.99 2.49
C LEU A 62 3.06 -0.88 1.85
N ASP A 63 3.67 0.09 1.15
CA ASP A 63 2.93 1.14 0.44
C ASP A 63 1.95 0.54 -0.59
N PHE A 64 2.39 -0.47 -1.33
CA PHE A 64 1.53 -1.18 -2.26
C PHE A 64 0.33 -1.85 -1.56
N LEU A 65 0.57 -2.59 -0.47
CA LEU A 65 -0.49 -3.22 0.32
C LEU A 65 -1.48 -2.20 0.90
N VAL A 66 -0.98 -1.05 1.36
CA VAL A 66 -1.82 0.04 1.87
C VAL A 66 -2.76 0.56 0.78
N ARG A 67 -2.25 0.77 -0.45
CA ARG A 67 -3.07 1.21 -1.59
C ARG A 67 -4.11 0.19 -2.01
N LEU A 68 -3.74 -1.09 -2.07
CA LEU A 68 -4.68 -2.16 -2.39
C LEU A 68 -5.82 -2.25 -1.36
N ARG A 69 -5.48 -2.18 -0.07
CA ARG A 69 -6.47 -2.17 1.01
C ARG A 69 -7.37 -0.94 0.96
N ALA A 70 -6.79 0.25 0.77
CA ALA A 70 -7.53 1.51 0.71
C ALA A 70 -8.52 1.57 -0.46
N THR A 71 -8.24 0.82 -1.53
CA THR A 71 -9.11 0.69 -2.71
C THR A 71 -10.00 -0.56 -2.67
N GLY A 72 -10.15 -1.19 -1.50
CA GLY A 72 -11.14 -2.24 -1.29
C GLY A 72 -10.70 -3.66 -1.68
N MET A 73 -9.43 -3.90 -1.98
CA MET A 73 -8.96 -5.28 -2.17
C MET A 73 -9.06 -6.06 -0.86
N SER A 74 -9.63 -7.26 -0.92
CA SER A 74 -9.84 -8.09 0.26
C SER A 74 -8.50 -8.60 0.83
N MET A 75 -8.47 -8.87 2.14
CA MET A 75 -7.29 -9.49 2.77
C MET A 75 -6.93 -10.83 2.14
N ARG A 76 -7.94 -11.60 1.72
CA ARG A 76 -7.76 -12.89 1.06
C ARG A 76 -7.04 -12.74 -0.29
N ASP A 77 -7.43 -11.75 -1.09
CA ASP A 77 -6.81 -11.51 -2.39
C ASP A 77 -5.40 -10.96 -2.24
N MET A 78 -5.15 -10.07 -1.28
CA MET A 78 -3.81 -9.60 -0.97
C MET A 78 -2.89 -10.76 -0.53
N GLN A 79 -3.39 -11.71 0.28
CA GLN A 79 -2.65 -12.91 0.65
C GLN A 79 -2.37 -13.82 -0.56
N ARG A 80 -3.35 -14.02 -1.45
CA ARG A 80 -3.16 -14.77 -2.70
C ARG A 80 -2.08 -14.12 -3.56
N TYR A 81 -2.13 -12.80 -3.73
CA TYR A 81 -1.11 -12.07 -4.47
C TYR A 81 0.29 -12.26 -3.86
N ALA A 82 0.41 -12.14 -2.54
CA ALA A 82 1.69 -12.34 -1.84
C ALA A 82 2.23 -13.77 -2.03
N GLN A 83 1.35 -14.79 -2.03
CA GLN A 83 1.75 -16.17 -2.30
C GLN A 83 2.25 -16.36 -3.74
N LEU A 84 1.56 -15.78 -4.73
CA LEU A 84 2.01 -15.81 -6.13
C LEU A 84 3.36 -15.10 -6.28
N LEU A 85 3.53 -13.94 -5.66
CA LEU A 85 4.79 -13.18 -5.71
C LEU A 85 5.98 -14.02 -5.20
N ARG A 86 5.79 -14.81 -4.14
CA ARG A 86 6.82 -15.73 -3.62
C ARG A 86 7.18 -16.87 -4.56
N LYS A 87 6.24 -17.32 -5.40
CA LYS A 87 6.52 -18.31 -6.46
C LYS A 87 7.36 -17.72 -7.60
N GLY A 88 7.57 -16.39 -7.60
CA GLY A 88 8.30 -15.70 -8.65
C GLY A 88 7.58 -15.79 -10.00
N ASN A 89 8.35 -15.98 -11.07
CA ASN A 89 7.84 -16.11 -12.43
C ASN A 89 7.70 -17.58 -12.87
N ALA A 90 7.66 -18.52 -11.93
CA ALA A 90 7.43 -19.93 -12.23
C ALA A 90 5.96 -20.19 -12.58
N GLY A 91 5.73 -21.02 -13.59
CA GLY A 91 4.39 -21.36 -14.08
C GLY A 91 3.58 -20.12 -14.44
N ASP A 92 2.29 -20.13 -14.09
CA ASP A 92 1.34 -19.06 -14.43
C ASP A 92 1.32 -17.90 -13.42
N SER A 93 2.25 -17.89 -12.43
CA SER A 93 2.23 -16.92 -11.33
C SER A 93 2.28 -15.46 -11.79
N LEU A 94 3.05 -15.17 -12.83
CA LEU A 94 3.14 -13.81 -13.37
C LEU A 94 1.81 -13.38 -14.01
N ALA A 95 1.22 -14.25 -14.83
CA ALA A 95 -0.06 -14.00 -15.49
C ALA A 95 -1.20 -13.85 -14.46
N GLU A 96 -1.27 -14.72 -13.45
CA GLU A 96 -2.29 -14.62 -12.40
C GLU A 96 -2.18 -13.31 -11.61
N ARG A 97 -0.96 -12.87 -11.26
CA ARG A 97 -0.75 -11.58 -10.59
C ARG A 97 -1.21 -10.41 -11.44
N GLN A 98 -0.91 -10.45 -12.74
CA GLN A 98 -1.34 -9.43 -13.69
C GLN A 98 -2.86 -9.37 -13.76
N THR A 99 -3.54 -10.50 -13.99
CA THR A 99 -5.01 -10.58 -14.04
C THR A 99 -5.65 -10.06 -12.75
N MET A 100 -5.12 -10.41 -11.58
CA MET A 100 -5.64 -9.89 -10.31
C MET A 100 -5.58 -8.36 -10.20
N LEU A 101 -4.53 -7.73 -10.76
CA LEU A 101 -4.40 -6.27 -10.76
C LEU A 101 -5.25 -5.61 -11.82
N GLU A 102 -5.39 -6.21 -13.00
CA GLU A 102 -6.29 -5.74 -14.07
C GLU A 102 -7.75 -5.75 -13.58
N ASP A 103 -8.19 -6.85 -12.98
CA ASP A 103 -9.53 -6.97 -12.40
C ASP A 103 -9.78 -5.92 -11.31
N HIS A 104 -8.76 -5.66 -10.48
CA HIS A 104 -8.86 -4.64 -9.43
C HIS A 104 -8.88 -3.23 -9.98
N ALA A 105 -8.06 -2.94 -11.00
CA ALA A 105 -8.05 -1.66 -11.69
C ALA A 105 -9.40 -1.37 -12.35
N ALA A 106 -9.98 -2.36 -13.04
CA ALA A 106 -11.30 -2.21 -13.67
C ALA A 106 -12.41 -1.91 -12.66
N ARG A 107 -12.41 -2.57 -11.48
CA ARG A 107 -13.34 -2.25 -10.39
C ARG A 107 -13.13 -0.83 -9.86
N LEU A 108 -11.87 -0.45 -9.61
CA LEU A 108 -11.54 0.88 -9.10
C LEU A 108 -11.96 1.99 -10.09
N GLU A 109 -11.80 1.78 -11.40
CA GLU A 109 -12.26 2.72 -12.42
C GLU A 109 -13.78 2.88 -12.43
N ALA A 110 -14.52 1.78 -12.23
CA ALA A 110 -15.98 1.82 -12.10
C ALA A 110 -16.43 2.57 -10.85
N ASP A 111 -15.75 2.38 -9.72
CA ASP A 111 -16.02 3.08 -8.48
C ASP A 111 -15.74 4.59 -8.61
N ILE A 112 -14.60 4.95 -9.22
CA ILE A 112 -14.24 6.36 -9.49
C ILE A 112 -15.30 7.04 -10.35
N ARG A 113 -15.81 6.36 -11.39
CA ARG A 113 -16.89 6.90 -12.24
C ARG A 113 -18.15 7.17 -11.40
N THR A 114 -18.58 6.19 -10.62
CA THR A 114 -19.76 6.30 -9.74
C THR A 114 -19.61 7.44 -8.71
N GLN A 115 -18.42 7.58 -8.12
CA GLN A 115 -18.12 8.65 -7.17
C GLN A 115 -18.16 10.03 -7.82
N ARG A 116 -17.63 10.16 -9.04
CA ARG A 116 -17.68 11.43 -9.81
C ARG A 116 -19.11 11.82 -10.15
N GLU A 117 -19.93 10.89 -10.61
CA GLU A 117 -21.35 11.12 -10.90
C GLU A 117 -22.12 11.56 -9.65
N THR A 118 -21.88 10.87 -8.53
CA THR A 118 -22.47 11.19 -7.22
C THR A 118 -22.06 12.58 -6.75
N LEU A 119 -20.77 12.93 -6.86
CA LEU A 119 -20.26 14.25 -6.50
C LEU A 119 -20.93 15.37 -7.31
N GLN A 120 -21.12 15.16 -8.62
CA GLN A 120 -21.83 16.11 -9.47
C GLN A 120 -23.28 16.31 -9.02
N TYR A 121 -23.98 15.21 -8.68
CA TYR A 121 -25.34 15.29 -8.16
C TYR A 121 -25.41 16.09 -6.84
N ILE A 122 -24.50 15.81 -5.90
CA ILE A 122 -24.43 16.53 -4.62
C ILE A 122 -24.17 18.03 -4.86
N ARG A 123 -23.26 18.39 -5.78
CA ARG A 123 -23.01 19.81 -6.11
C ARG A 123 -24.25 20.51 -6.67
N LYS A 124 -25.05 19.84 -7.51
CA LYS A 124 -26.33 20.40 -8.00
C LYS A 124 -27.29 20.69 -6.84
N LYS A 125 -27.36 19.81 -5.84
CA LYS A 125 -28.20 20.03 -4.65
C LYS A 125 -27.70 21.21 -3.80
N ILE A 126 -26.39 21.34 -3.62
CA ILE A 126 -25.80 22.49 -2.91
C ILE A 126 -26.19 23.79 -3.60
N ALA A 127 -25.99 23.90 -4.92
CA ALA A 127 -26.32 25.09 -5.69
C ALA A 127 -27.82 25.44 -5.64
N LEU A 128 -28.69 24.42 -5.66
CA LEU A 128 -30.13 24.61 -5.49
C LEU A 128 -30.46 25.27 -4.14
N TYR A 129 -29.85 24.81 -3.05
CA TYR A 129 -30.10 25.37 -1.72
C TYR A 129 -29.50 26.75 -1.54
N GLU A 130 -28.35 27.04 -2.15
CA GLU A 130 -27.78 28.39 -2.19
C GLU A 130 -28.73 29.37 -2.88
N ALA A 131 -29.28 28.98 -4.03
CA ALA A 131 -30.26 29.80 -4.75
C ALA A 131 -31.53 30.04 -3.91
N GLN A 132 -32.07 29.03 -3.24
CA GLN A 132 -33.25 29.16 -2.37
C GLN A 132 -33.01 30.08 -1.18
N ARG A 133 -31.81 30.08 -0.60
CA ARG A 133 -31.43 30.99 0.50
C ARG A 133 -31.24 32.43 0.02
N ALA A 134 -30.84 32.63 -1.23
CA ALA A 134 -30.59 33.95 -1.80
C ALA A 134 -31.87 34.67 -2.24
N VAL A 135 -33.00 33.96 -2.40
CA VAL A 135 -34.29 34.61 -2.67
C VAL A 135 -34.78 35.30 -1.40
N PRO A 136 -34.87 36.65 -1.37
CA PRO A 136 -35.39 37.35 -0.20
C PRO A 136 -36.85 36.94 0.01
N LYS A 137 -37.22 36.66 1.27
CA LYS A 137 -38.63 36.55 1.67
C LYS A 137 -39.31 37.85 1.26
N ARG A 138 -40.18 37.79 0.25
CA ARG A 138 -41.03 38.93 -0.11
C ARG A 138 -41.85 39.28 1.13
N ALA A 139 -41.61 40.49 1.65
CA ALA A 139 -42.43 41.13 2.66
C ALA A 139 -43.80 41.53 2.07
#